data_AF-F7W4H6-F1
#
_entry.id   AF-F7W4H6-F1
#
_cell.length_a   1.000
_cell.length_b   1.000
_cell.length_c   1.000
_cell.angle_alpha   90.00
_cell.angle_beta   90.00
_cell.angle_gamma   90.00
#
_symmetry.space_group_name_H-M   'P 1'
#
loop_
_entity.id
_entity.type
_entity.pdbx_description
1 polymer ?
#
loop_
_entity_poly.entity_id
_entity_poly.type
_entity_poly.pdbx_seq_one_letter_code
_entity_poly.pdbx_strand_id
1 'polypeptide(L)'
;MSSIALLPSFLLRARSTEHTENHSTPLISIPSLLLIPSPCLQTTKPIIIIKIPNPNPLPVKPPLSSPQSILLNNKTHLQHPNEQHLFWRVGAIYGAAAVGLGAFGAHGLKKRISDPNKIASWSTAAHYQLVHSAVLLVASHHPVASALFTAGMTMFSGSIYALTLDTEKYRFLGPVTPVGGLFLIAGWLALAFASKGTAVARFPRF
;
A
#
# COMPACT_ATOMS: atom_id res chain seq x y z
N MET A 1 -61.70 -39.67 -20.80
CA MET A 1 -61.93 -39.28 -19.39
C MET A 1 -61.03 -38.07 -19.12
N SER A 2 -61.70 -36.92 -19.07
CA SER A 2 -61.34 -35.59 -18.56
C SER A 2 -59.91 -35.05 -18.71
N SER A 3 -59.81 -34.13 -19.67
CA SER A 3 -58.88 -33.00 -19.76
C SER A 3 -59.33 -31.88 -18.81
N ILE A 4 -58.43 -31.26 -18.04
CA ILE A 4 -58.59 -29.89 -17.52
C ILE A 4 -57.24 -29.18 -17.64
N ALA A 5 -57.18 -28.31 -18.66
CA ALA A 5 -56.29 -27.18 -18.78
C ALA A 5 -56.82 -26.00 -17.93
N LEU A 6 -56.11 -24.85 -17.97
CA LEU A 6 -56.52 -23.49 -17.56
C LEU A 6 -56.13 -23.13 -16.10
N LEU A 7 -55.46 -22.02 -15.77
CA LEU A 7 -55.18 -20.76 -16.49
C LEU A 7 -53.97 -20.01 -15.86
N PRO A 8 -53.50 -18.93 -16.53
CA PRO A 8 -52.31 -18.14 -16.28
C PRO A 8 -52.59 -16.76 -15.62
N SER A 9 -51.50 -16.01 -15.44
CA SER A 9 -51.35 -14.54 -15.53
C SER A 9 -52.64 -13.72 -15.74
N PHE A 10 -53.15 -13.06 -14.68
CA PHE A 10 -53.83 -11.76 -14.78
C PHE A 10 -54.18 -11.21 -13.38
N LEU A 11 -53.42 -10.21 -12.92
CA LEU A 11 -53.95 -8.97 -12.34
C LEU A 11 -52.89 -7.90 -12.60
N LEU A 12 -52.84 -7.35 -13.82
CA LEU A 12 -53.49 -6.09 -14.22
C LEU A 12 -53.07 -4.92 -13.33
N ARG A 13 -52.21 -4.03 -13.80
CA ARG A 13 -52.49 -2.96 -14.77
C ARG A 13 -53.03 -1.69 -14.11
N ALA A 14 -52.17 -0.69 -14.08
CA ALA A 14 -52.50 0.68 -14.48
C ALA A 14 -51.15 1.35 -14.81
N ARG A 15 -50.85 1.75 -16.04
CA ARG A 15 -51.51 2.72 -16.93
C ARG A 15 -50.56 3.91 -17.07
N SER A 16 -50.01 3.98 -18.27
CA SER A 16 -49.39 5.15 -18.89
C SER A 16 -50.14 6.45 -18.59
N THR A 17 -49.41 7.48 -18.19
CA THR A 17 -49.61 8.85 -18.65
C THR A 17 -48.24 9.50 -18.82
N GLU A 18 -47.88 9.79 -20.07
CA GLU A 18 -46.96 10.88 -20.36
C GLU A 18 -47.49 12.15 -19.69
N HIS A 19 -46.61 12.87 -19.01
CA HIS A 19 -46.80 14.29 -18.77
C HIS A 19 -45.48 14.98 -19.10
N THR A 20 -45.48 15.66 -20.24
CA THR A 20 -44.61 16.79 -20.49
C THR A 20 -44.88 17.83 -19.41
N GLU A 21 -43.90 18.16 -18.58
CA GLU A 21 -43.83 19.49 -17.99
C GLU A 21 -42.38 19.90 -17.68
N ASN A 22 -41.98 20.89 -18.46
CA ASN A 22 -40.87 21.79 -18.30
C ASN A 22 -41.13 22.65 -17.06
N HIS A 23 -40.30 22.62 -16.01
CA HIS A 23 -40.00 23.81 -15.18
C HIS A 23 -39.01 23.53 -14.04
N SER A 24 -38.06 24.46 -13.93
CA SER A 24 -37.44 24.94 -12.69
C SER A 24 -36.53 24.01 -11.89
N THR A 25 -35.22 24.12 -12.16
CA THR A 25 -34.17 23.95 -11.16
C THR A 25 -34.34 24.94 -10.00
N PRO A 26 -34.41 24.50 -8.73
CA PRO A 26 -34.11 25.37 -7.61
C PRO A 26 -32.65 25.18 -7.20
N LEU A 27 -31.92 26.30 -7.25
CA LEU A 27 -30.60 26.49 -6.65
C LEU A 27 -30.67 26.16 -5.16
N ILE A 28 -29.96 25.13 -4.72
CA ILE A 28 -29.77 24.87 -3.29
C ILE A 28 -28.46 25.53 -2.87
N SER A 29 -28.69 26.60 -2.10
CA SER A 29 -27.76 27.44 -1.37
C SER A 29 -26.83 26.65 -0.45
N ILE A 30 -25.52 26.91 -0.53
CA ILE A 30 -24.53 26.48 0.46
C ILE A 30 -24.41 27.60 1.50
N PRO A 31 -24.65 27.36 2.81
CA PRO A 31 -24.31 28.34 3.83
C PRO A 31 -22.83 28.20 4.21
N SER A 32 -22.04 29.17 3.76
CA SER A 32 -20.74 29.49 4.30
C SER A 32 -20.88 30.24 5.62
N LEU A 33 -20.49 29.63 6.75
CA LEU A 33 -19.84 30.33 7.87
C LEU A 33 -19.37 29.33 8.93
N LEU A 34 -18.05 29.19 9.12
CA LEU A 34 -17.53 29.17 10.48
C LEU A 34 -16.17 29.87 10.55
N LEU A 35 -16.25 31.04 11.17
CA LEU A 35 -15.21 31.90 11.71
C LEU A 35 -14.29 31.13 12.66
N ILE A 36 -12.97 31.25 12.50
CA ILE A 36 -11.99 31.10 13.59
C ILE A 36 -10.96 32.25 13.44
N PRO A 37 -10.60 32.96 14.53
CA PRO A 37 -9.94 34.26 14.46
C PRO A 37 -8.42 34.20 14.28
N SER A 38 -7.88 35.30 13.76
CA SER A 38 -6.47 35.62 13.51
C SER A 38 -5.56 35.55 14.73
N PRO A 39 -4.23 35.57 14.51
CA PRO A 39 -3.45 36.62 15.15
C PRO A 39 -2.45 37.33 14.22
N CYS A 40 -2.52 38.66 14.28
CA CYS A 40 -1.42 39.61 14.45
C CYS A 40 -0.22 39.56 13.49
N LEU A 41 -0.25 40.43 12.48
CA LEU A 41 0.94 40.91 11.76
C LEU A 41 1.71 41.90 12.67
N GLN A 42 2.73 41.42 13.38
CA GLN A 42 3.65 42.29 14.11
C GLN A 42 4.78 42.72 13.17
N THR A 43 4.74 43.98 12.74
CA THR A 43 5.89 44.67 12.14
C THR A 43 7.07 44.63 13.11
N THR A 44 8.21 44.09 12.68
CA THR A 44 9.46 44.19 13.43
C THR A 44 10.53 44.83 12.55
N LYS A 45 11.02 45.98 13.02
CA LYS A 45 12.18 46.72 12.50
C LYS A 45 13.39 45.79 12.38
N PRO A 46 14.25 45.95 11.36
CA PRO A 46 15.54 45.27 11.35
C PRO A 46 16.44 45.88 12.44
N ILE A 47 16.77 45.08 13.45
CA ILE A 47 17.83 45.37 14.42
C ILE A 47 19.15 44.92 13.77
N ILE A 48 20.04 45.89 13.50
CA ILE A 48 21.41 45.63 13.09
C ILE A 48 22.16 45.05 14.31
N ILE A 49 22.41 43.74 14.32
CA ILE A 49 23.27 43.10 15.31
C ILE A 49 24.73 43.32 14.89
N ILE A 50 25.44 44.14 15.65
CA ILE A 50 26.89 44.33 15.54
C ILE A 50 27.55 43.00 15.95
N LYS A 51 28.26 42.36 15.03
CA LYS A 51 29.02 41.12 15.26
C LYS A 51 30.24 41.44 16.13
N ILE A 52 30.19 41.12 17.42
CA ILE A 52 31.37 41.14 18.29
C ILE A 52 32.27 39.95 17.91
N PRO A 53 33.58 40.12 17.66
CA PRO A 53 34.49 39.00 17.42
C PRO A 53 34.61 38.14 18.68
N ASN A 54 34.37 36.83 18.53
CA ASN A 54 34.48 35.84 19.59
C ASN A 54 35.97 35.62 19.96
N PRO A 55 36.39 35.74 21.23
CA PRO A 55 37.74 35.32 21.62
C PRO A 55 37.86 33.80 21.51
N ASN A 56 38.89 33.34 20.79
CA ASN A 56 39.17 31.92 20.57
C ASN A 56 39.09 31.11 21.87
N PRO A 57 38.29 30.01 21.94
CA PRO A 57 38.31 29.14 23.10
C PRO A 57 39.66 28.46 23.22
N LEU A 58 40.27 28.49 24.41
CA LEU A 58 41.51 27.78 24.69
C LEU A 58 41.34 26.27 24.48
N PRO A 59 42.40 25.54 24.10
CA PRO A 59 42.31 24.11 23.80
C PRO A 59 41.98 23.32 25.08
N VAL A 60 40.72 22.87 25.19
CA VAL A 60 40.29 21.96 26.24
C VAL A 60 40.76 20.55 25.87
N LYS A 61 41.65 19.97 26.69
CA LYS A 61 42.10 18.58 26.55
C LYS A 61 40.89 17.63 26.70
N PRO A 62 40.61 16.72 25.75
CA PRO A 62 39.46 15.84 25.86
C PRO A 62 39.64 14.86 27.04
N PRO A 63 38.55 14.57 27.79
CA PRO A 63 38.59 13.59 28.86
C PRO A 63 38.87 12.19 28.29
N LEU A 64 39.76 11.45 28.96
CA LEU A 64 40.13 10.08 28.60
C LEU A 64 38.88 9.19 28.61
N SER A 65 38.40 8.82 27.41
CA SER A 65 37.22 7.97 27.25
C SER A 65 37.48 6.59 27.88
N SER A 66 36.57 6.14 28.75
CA SER A 66 36.69 4.82 29.37
C SER A 66 36.59 3.71 28.31
N PRO A 67 37.32 2.60 28.43
CA PRO A 67 37.26 1.49 27.47
C PRO A 67 35.84 0.94 27.25
N GLN A 68 34.95 1.11 28.23
CA GLN A 68 33.56 0.67 28.14
C GLN A 68 32.69 1.55 27.23
N SER A 69 32.97 2.85 27.11
CA SER A 69 32.23 3.72 26.18
C SER A 69 32.59 3.42 24.72
N ILE A 70 33.84 3.03 24.46
CA ILE A 70 34.27 2.51 23.17
C ILE A 70 33.49 1.23 22.85
N LEU A 71 33.46 0.25 23.77
CA LEU A 71 32.78 -1.02 23.52
C LEU A 71 31.25 -0.88 23.35
N LEU A 72 30.62 0.10 23.99
CA LEU A 72 29.19 0.43 23.81
C LEU A 72 28.91 1.12 22.47
N ASN A 73 29.77 2.03 22.01
CA ASN A 73 29.63 2.68 20.69
C ASN A 73 29.79 1.70 19.54
N ASN A 74 30.57 0.63 19.74
CA ASN A 74 30.81 -0.37 18.70
C ASN A 74 29.60 -1.29 18.50
N LYS A 75 28.82 -1.54 19.57
CA LYS A 75 27.62 -2.40 19.52
C LYS A 75 26.45 -1.75 18.81
N THR A 76 26.36 -0.42 18.80
CA THR A 76 25.29 0.31 18.10
C THR A 76 25.48 0.36 16.58
N HIS A 77 26.65 -0.01 16.06
CA HIS A 77 26.98 0.07 14.62
C HIS A 77 26.84 -1.26 13.87
N LEU A 78 26.34 -2.34 14.50
CA LEU A 78 25.93 -3.56 13.81
C LEU A 78 24.44 -3.50 13.40
N GLN A 79 23.93 -2.32 13.05
CA GLN A 79 22.67 -2.22 12.31
C GLN A 79 22.96 -2.59 10.86
N HIS A 80 22.44 -3.72 10.37
CA HIS A 80 22.54 -4.15 8.97
C HIS A 80 22.05 -3.05 8.00
N PRO A 81 22.92 -2.28 7.33
CA PRO A 81 22.51 -1.07 6.61
C PRO A 81 21.87 -1.33 5.23
N ASN A 82 21.79 -2.58 4.78
CA ASN A 82 21.53 -2.88 3.36
C ASN A 82 20.15 -3.49 3.08
N GLU A 83 19.56 -4.22 4.03
CA GLU A 83 18.35 -5.02 3.81
C GLU A 83 17.10 -4.15 3.62
N GLN A 84 16.97 -3.07 4.40
CA GLN A 84 15.81 -2.18 4.31
C GLN A 84 15.69 -1.52 2.92
N HIS A 85 16.80 -0.98 2.41
CA HIS A 85 16.82 -0.35 1.09
C HIS A 85 16.50 -1.36 -0.02
N LEU A 86 16.92 -2.62 0.14
CA LEU A 86 16.59 -3.69 -0.79
C LEU A 86 15.09 -3.97 -0.81
N PHE A 87 14.48 -4.24 0.35
CA PHE A 87 13.06 -4.58 0.41
C PHE A 87 12.15 -3.44 -0.02
N TRP A 88 12.52 -2.20 0.27
CA TRP A 88 11.80 -1.03 -0.25
C TRP A 88 11.81 -1.01 -1.79
N ARG A 89 12.98 -1.23 -2.42
CA ARG A 89 13.10 -1.28 -3.89
C ARG A 89 12.29 -2.43 -4.48
N VAL A 90 12.33 -3.60 -3.84
CA VAL A 90 11.53 -4.76 -4.23
C VAL A 90 10.05 -4.42 -4.17
N GLY A 91 9.56 -3.85 -3.06
CA GLY A 91 8.16 -3.41 -2.93
C GLY A 91 7.74 -2.44 -4.04
N ALA A 92 8.57 -1.45 -4.35
CA ALA A 92 8.30 -0.49 -5.41
C ALA A 92 8.20 -1.15 -6.80
N ILE A 93 9.13 -2.06 -7.12
CA ILE A 93 9.14 -2.79 -8.38
C ILE A 93 7.92 -3.72 -8.48
N TYR A 94 7.62 -4.45 -7.41
CA TYR A 94 6.45 -5.33 -7.35
C TYR A 94 5.14 -4.56 -7.52
N GLY A 95 5.02 -3.37 -6.91
CA GLY A 95 3.86 -2.50 -7.06
C GLY A 95 3.71 -1.98 -8.49
N ALA A 96 4.79 -1.48 -9.09
CA ALA A 96 4.80 -1.04 -10.48
C ALA A 96 4.42 -2.17 -11.44
N ALA A 97 4.98 -3.37 -11.24
CA ALA A 97 4.63 -4.56 -12.00
C ALA A 97 3.16 -4.95 -11.82
N ALA A 98 2.62 -4.90 -10.61
CA ALA A 98 1.22 -5.23 -10.34
C ALA A 98 0.26 -4.27 -11.05
N VAL A 99 0.55 -2.97 -11.08
CA VAL A 99 -0.23 -1.98 -11.83
C VAL A 99 -0.16 -2.27 -13.33
N GLY A 100 1.04 -2.50 -13.87
CA GLY A 100 1.22 -2.80 -15.30
C GLY A 100 0.52 -4.09 -15.72
N LEU A 101 0.67 -5.17 -14.95
CA LEU A 101 0.02 -6.46 -15.18
C LEU A 101 -1.50 -6.35 -14.99
N GLY A 102 -1.99 -5.59 -14.03
CA GLY A 102 -3.42 -5.32 -13.84
C GLY A 102 -4.02 -4.58 -15.05
N ALA A 103 -3.36 -3.53 -15.53
CA ALA A 103 -3.77 -2.80 -16.72
C ALA A 103 -3.75 -3.69 -17.98
N PHE A 104 -2.71 -4.50 -18.14
CA PHE A 104 -2.61 -5.50 -19.21
C PHE A 104 -3.75 -6.52 -19.14
N GLY A 105 -4.10 -7.01 -17.94
CA GLY A 105 -5.23 -7.91 -17.73
C GLY A 105 -6.56 -7.32 -18.21
N ALA A 106 -6.82 -6.07 -17.82
CA ALA A 106 -8.08 -5.39 -18.12
C ALA A 106 -8.22 -4.98 -19.60
N HIS A 107 -7.16 -4.52 -20.25
CA HIS A 107 -7.24 -3.93 -21.60
C HIS A 107 -6.64 -4.81 -22.70
N GLY A 108 -5.62 -5.60 -22.38
CA GLY A 108 -4.90 -6.46 -23.33
C GLY A 108 -5.38 -7.90 -23.29
N LEU A 109 -5.29 -8.55 -22.13
CA LEU A 109 -5.50 -9.99 -21.97
C LEU A 109 -6.94 -10.42 -22.27
N LYS A 110 -7.94 -9.62 -21.85
CA LYS A 110 -9.37 -9.85 -22.17
C LYS A 110 -9.66 -9.93 -23.68
N LYS A 111 -8.81 -9.34 -24.53
CA LYS A 111 -8.96 -9.41 -26.00
C LYS A 111 -8.36 -10.70 -26.59
N ARG A 112 -7.58 -11.45 -25.81
CA ARG A 112 -6.83 -12.63 -26.24
C ARG A 112 -7.35 -13.92 -25.63
N ILE A 113 -7.92 -13.87 -24.42
CA ILE A 113 -8.45 -15.02 -23.70
C ILE A 113 -9.95 -14.80 -23.46
N SER A 114 -10.77 -15.74 -23.94
CA SER A 114 -12.23 -15.71 -23.80
C SER A 114 -12.72 -16.28 -22.48
N ASP A 115 -11.92 -17.11 -21.81
CA ASP A 115 -12.29 -17.75 -20.54
C ASP A 115 -12.34 -16.72 -19.39
N PRO A 116 -13.53 -16.44 -18.83
CA PRO A 116 -13.69 -15.46 -17.77
C PRO A 116 -12.98 -15.86 -16.47
N ASN A 117 -12.81 -17.16 -16.19
CA ASN A 117 -12.16 -17.64 -14.98
C ASN A 117 -10.67 -17.29 -15.00
N LYS A 118 -10.01 -17.48 -16.15
CA LYS A 118 -8.61 -17.09 -16.35
C LYS A 118 -8.38 -15.60 -16.18
N ILE A 119 -9.28 -14.78 -16.70
CA ILE A 119 -9.23 -13.32 -16.53
C ILE A 119 -9.43 -12.94 -15.05
N ALA A 120 -10.36 -13.59 -14.34
CA ALA A 120 -10.57 -13.37 -12.91
C ALA A 120 -9.35 -13.79 -12.07
N SER A 121 -8.72 -14.92 -12.39
CA SER A 121 -7.48 -15.37 -11.75
C SER A 121 -6.34 -14.37 -11.97
N TRP A 122 -6.15 -13.87 -13.19
CA TRP A 122 -5.17 -12.82 -13.48
C TRP A 122 -5.40 -11.56 -12.64
N SER A 123 -6.66 -11.10 -12.57
CA SER A 123 -7.04 -9.94 -11.77
C SER A 123 -6.74 -10.16 -10.28
N THR A 124 -7.01 -11.37 -9.78
CA THR A 124 -6.69 -11.77 -8.40
C THR A 124 -5.19 -11.71 -8.15
N ALA A 125 -4.38 -12.27 -9.04
CA ALA A 125 -2.92 -12.24 -8.91
C ALA A 125 -2.36 -10.81 -8.86
N ALA A 126 -2.84 -9.91 -9.74
CA ALA A 126 -2.46 -8.49 -9.73
C ALA A 126 -2.91 -7.77 -8.47
N HIS A 127 -4.12 -8.02 -8.00
CA HIS A 127 -4.62 -7.41 -6.78
C HIS A 127 -3.79 -7.85 -5.55
N TYR A 128 -3.55 -9.15 -5.40
CA TYR A 128 -2.73 -9.68 -4.30
C TYR A 128 -1.30 -9.15 -4.37
N GLN A 129 -0.70 -9.09 -5.56
CA GLN A 129 0.64 -8.52 -5.72
C GLN A 129 0.67 -7.04 -5.31
N LEU A 130 -0.32 -6.24 -5.72
CA LEU A 130 -0.37 -4.82 -5.40
C LEU A 130 -0.52 -4.60 -3.89
N VAL A 131 -1.47 -5.28 -3.24
CA VAL A 131 -1.70 -5.17 -1.78
C VAL A 131 -0.44 -5.50 -1.00
N HIS A 132 0.19 -6.64 -1.28
CA HIS A 132 1.36 -7.08 -0.52
C HIS A 132 2.62 -6.29 -0.86
N SER A 133 2.71 -5.69 -2.06
CA SER A 133 3.80 -4.76 -2.39
C SER A 133 3.72 -3.46 -1.58
N ALA A 134 2.51 -2.93 -1.35
CA ALA A 134 2.31 -1.76 -0.50
C ALA A 134 2.65 -2.09 0.96
N VAL A 135 2.24 -3.27 1.44
CA VAL A 135 2.61 -3.76 2.78
C VAL A 135 4.13 -3.91 2.89
N LEU A 136 4.80 -4.46 1.88
CA LEU A 136 6.25 -4.63 1.85
C LEU A 136 7.00 -3.29 1.95
N LEU A 137 6.50 -2.22 1.32
CA LEU A 137 7.09 -0.88 1.45
C LEU A 137 7.09 -0.41 2.92
N VAL A 138 5.97 -0.60 3.63
CA VAL A 138 5.82 -0.24 5.04
C VAL A 138 6.63 -1.19 5.95
N ALA A 139 6.61 -2.47 5.64
CA ALA A 139 7.26 -3.54 6.39
C ALA A 139 8.76 -3.70 6.09
N SER A 140 9.36 -2.83 5.27
CA SER A 140 10.74 -2.95 4.79
C SER A 140 11.82 -3.07 5.87
N HIS A 141 11.51 -2.63 7.10
CA HIS A 141 12.40 -2.76 8.27
C HIS A 141 12.25 -4.10 9.01
N HIS A 142 11.28 -4.93 8.62
CA HIS A 142 11.02 -6.27 9.16
C HIS A 142 11.48 -7.31 8.13
N PRO A 143 12.73 -7.78 8.18
CA PRO A 143 13.32 -8.61 7.13
C PRO A 143 12.60 -9.95 6.95
N VAL A 144 12.13 -10.58 8.04
CA VAL A 144 11.38 -11.84 7.97
C VAL A 144 10.05 -11.66 7.24
N ALA A 145 9.24 -10.67 7.65
CA ALA A 145 7.97 -10.38 6.98
C ALA A 145 8.20 -9.98 5.51
N SER A 146 9.23 -9.17 5.26
CA SER A 146 9.57 -8.69 3.92
C SER A 146 9.99 -9.82 2.98
N ALA A 147 10.81 -10.75 3.45
CA ALA A 147 11.19 -11.95 2.71
C ALA A 147 9.97 -12.85 2.42
N LEU A 148 9.10 -13.05 3.41
CA LEU A 148 7.87 -13.84 3.28
C LEU A 148 6.91 -13.22 2.26
N PHE A 149 6.69 -11.91 2.28
CA PHE A 149 5.86 -11.24 1.27
C PHE A 149 6.46 -11.31 -0.12
N THR A 150 7.79 -11.12 -0.25
CA THR A 150 8.47 -11.19 -1.54
C THR A 150 8.33 -12.60 -2.15
N ALA A 151 8.67 -13.63 -1.37
CA ALA A 151 8.55 -15.02 -1.80
C ALA A 151 7.08 -15.40 -2.07
N GLY A 152 6.16 -14.99 -1.20
CA GLY A 152 4.73 -15.22 -1.34
C GLY A 152 4.14 -14.58 -2.60
N MET A 153 4.44 -13.31 -2.90
CA MET A 153 4.00 -12.66 -4.13
C MET A 153 4.57 -13.35 -5.38
N THR A 154 5.86 -13.70 -5.35
CA THR A 154 6.52 -14.40 -6.48
C THR A 154 5.82 -15.73 -6.76
N MET A 155 5.59 -16.53 -5.72
CA MET A 155 5.02 -17.87 -5.85
C MET A 155 3.52 -17.84 -6.11
N PHE A 156 2.75 -16.98 -5.44
CA PHE A 156 1.30 -16.91 -5.58
C PHE A 156 0.88 -16.17 -6.84
N SER A 157 1.29 -14.91 -7.01
CA SER A 157 0.87 -14.11 -8.16
C SER A 157 1.60 -14.55 -9.43
N GLY A 158 2.91 -14.84 -9.34
CA GLY A 158 3.70 -15.28 -10.48
C GLY A 158 3.21 -16.60 -11.09
N SER A 159 2.86 -17.60 -10.27
CA SER A 159 2.32 -18.87 -10.77
C SER A 159 0.99 -18.68 -11.49
N ILE A 160 0.08 -17.86 -10.93
CA ILE A 160 -1.23 -17.59 -11.52
C ILE A 160 -1.07 -16.88 -12.88
N TYR A 161 -0.15 -15.91 -12.99
CA TYR A 161 0.13 -15.28 -14.29
C TYR A 161 0.62 -16.31 -15.32
N ALA A 162 1.57 -17.17 -14.94
CA ALA A 162 2.09 -18.21 -15.82
C ALA A 162 0.99 -19.18 -16.26
N LEU A 163 0.22 -19.73 -15.31
CA LEU A 163 -0.90 -20.65 -15.55
C LEU A 163 -2.01 -20.02 -16.41
N THR A 164 -2.20 -18.71 -16.31
CA THR A 164 -3.18 -17.98 -17.14
C THR A 164 -2.72 -17.89 -18.59
N LEU A 165 -1.44 -17.62 -18.82
CA LEU A 165 -0.86 -17.50 -20.16
C LEU A 165 -0.79 -18.84 -20.88
N ASP A 166 -0.37 -19.90 -20.19
CA ASP A 166 -0.28 -21.25 -20.75
C ASP A 166 -0.46 -22.32 -19.66
N THR A 167 -1.67 -22.85 -19.56
CA THR A 167 -2.00 -23.82 -18.50
C THR A 167 -1.31 -25.16 -18.72
N GLU A 168 -1.19 -25.63 -19.96
CA GLU A 168 -0.60 -26.93 -20.26
C GLU A 168 0.90 -26.94 -19.96
N LYS A 169 1.60 -25.89 -20.40
CA LYS A 169 3.04 -25.75 -20.15
C LYS A 169 3.36 -25.55 -18.66
N TYR A 170 2.55 -24.78 -17.95
CA TYR A 170 2.83 -24.38 -16.56
C TYR A 170 2.00 -25.11 -15.52
N ARG A 171 1.33 -26.22 -15.88
CA ARG A 171 0.48 -27.01 -14.97
C ARG A 171 1.18 -27.43 -13.67
N PHE A 172 2.50 -27.68 -13.75
CA PHE A 172 3.33 -28.03 -12.59
C PHE A 172 3.43 -26.91 -11.54
N LEU A 173 3.11 -25.66 -11.90
CA LEU A 173 3.04 -24.53 -10.96
C LEU A 173 1.73 -24.50 -10.15
N GLY A 174 0.76 -25.36 -10.44
CA GLY A 174 -0.51 -25.43 -9.70
C GLY A 174 -0.33 -25.54 -8.18
N PRO A 175 0.49 -26.48 -7.67
CA PRO A 175 0.79 -26.60 -6.24
C PRO A 175 1.63 -25.44 -5.66
N VAL A 176 2.29 -24.64 -6.49
CA VAL A 176 3.12 -23.50 -6.02
C VAL A 176 2.24 -22.36 -5.52
N THR A 177 1.06 -22.16 -6.12
CA THR A 177 0.10 -21.12 -5.72
C THR A 177 -0.29 -21.21 -4.23
N PRO A 178 -0.82 -22.34 -3.72
CA PRO A 178 -1.19 -22.42 -2.29
C PRO A 178 0.01 -22.27 -1.36
N VAL A 179 1.20 -22.76 -1.74
CA VAL A 179 2.44 -22.55 -0.96
C VAL A 179 2.78 -21.05 -0.90
N GLY A 180 2.65 -20.33 -2.01
CA GLY A 180 2.78 -18.87 -2.02
C GLY A 180 1.78 -18.18 -1.09
N GLY A 181 0.52 -18.64 -1.07
CA GLY A 181 -0.50 -18.16 -0.14
C GLY A 181 -0.12 -18.34 1.33
N LEU A 182 0.48 -19.48 1.69
CA LEU A 182 0.99 -19.73 3.04
C LEU A 182 2.12 -18.75 3.42
N PHE A 183 3.00 -18.41 2.48
CA PHE A 183 4.03 -17.39 2.71
C PHE A 183 3.44 -15.99 2.93
N LEU A 184 2.40 -15.62 2.18
CA LEU A 184 1.70 -14.36 2.40
C LEU A 184 1.06 -14.32 3.80
N ILE A 185 0.37 -15.39 4.21
CA ILE A 185 -0.20 -15.51 5.56
C ILE A 185 0.90 -15.42 6.62
N ALA A 186 1.99 -16.16 6.45
CA ALA A 186 3.13 -16.14 7.37
C ALA A 186 3.75 -14.74 7.47
N GLY A 187 3.81 -13.98 6.38
CA GLY A 187 4.28 -12.58 6.37
C GLY A 187 3.41 -11.67 7.23
N TRP A 188 2.08 -11.80 7.14
CA TRP A 188 1.16 -11.07 8.00
C TRP A 188 1.29 -11.47 9.48
N LEU A 189 1.43 -12.78 9.76
CA LEU A 189 1.66 -13.26 11.12
C LEU A 189 2.99 -12.74 11.67
N ALA A 190 4.04 -12.73 10.86
CA ALA A 190 5.34 -12.18 11.25
C ALA A 190 5.24 -10.70 11.63
N LEU A 191 4.42 -9.91 10.93
CA LEU A 191 4.14 -8.52 11.33
C LEU A 191 3.32 -8.44 12.62
N ALA A 192 2.33 -9.31 12.80
CA ALA A 192 1.49 -9.32 13.99
C ALA A 192 2.30 -9.60 15.27
N PHE A 193 3.32 -10.45 15.19
CA PHE A 193 4.19 -10.82 16.31
C PHE A 193 5.52 -10.07 16.32
N ALA A 194 5.77 -9.16 15.38
CA ALA A 194 6.96 -8.33 15.40
C ALA A 194 6.90 -7.37 16.60
N SER A 195 7.92 -7.41 17.45
CA SER A 195 8.07 -6.43 18.53
C SER A 195 8.17 -5.03 17.91
N LYS A 196 7.18 -4.17 18.22
CA LYS A 196 7.28 -2.74 17.98
C LYS A 196 8.36 -2.22 18.92
N GLY A 197 9.60 -2.10 18.45
CA GLY A 197 10.62 -1.39 19.18
C GLY A 197 10.07 -0.01 19.51
N THR A 198 9.99 0.33 20.80
CA THR A 198 9.53 1.64 21.25
C THR A 198 10.47 2.67 20.63
N ALA A 199 10.06 3.25 19.51
CA ALA A 199 10.74 4.40 18.95
C ALA A 199 10.53 5.50 19.98
N VAL A 200 11.51 5.66 20.89
CA VAL A 200 11.61 6.85 21.71
C VAL A 200 11.72 7.99 20.71
N ALA A 201 10.61 8.70 20.50
CA ALA A 201 10.52 9.84 19.62
C ALA A 201 11.50 10.89 20.13
N ARG A 202 12.74 10.83 19.64
CA ARG A 202 13.75 11.83 19.93
C ARG A 202 13.43 13.02 19.03
N PHE A 203 12.54 13.87 19.51
CA PHE A 203 12.27 15.16 18.88
C PHE A 203 13.60 15.93 18.76
N PRO A 204 13.97 16.40 17.56
CA PRO A 204 15.06 17.34 17.43
C PRO A 204 14.66 18.62 18.19
N ARG A 205 15.44 18.96 19.22
CA ARG A 205 15.38 20.30 19.80
C ARG A 205 16.09 21.23 18.82
N PHE A 206 15.33 22.11 18.18
CA PHE A 206 15.85 23.25 17.42
C PHE A 206 16.39 24.32 18.38
#